data_AF-A0A8S3E6E2-F1
#
_entry.id   AF-A0A8S3E6E2-F1
#
_cell.length_a   1.000
_cell.length_b   1.000
_cell.length_c   1.000
_cell.angle_alpha   90.00
_cell.angle_beta   90.00
_cell.angle_gamma   90.00
#
_symmetry.space_group_name_H-M   'P 1'
#
loop_
_entity.id
_entity.type
_entity.pdbx_description
1 polymer ?
#
loop_
_entity_poly.entity_id
_entity_poly.type
_entity_poly.pdbx_seq_one_letter_code
_entity_poly.pdbx_strand_id
1 'polypeptide(L)' 'TNKYLLDLRLAKWITQKQYEQLSIKPNEVELAHLYYLPKAHKLGTPLRPIISGLKHPTNKISKFLDDLLRPLFDQ' A
#
# COMPACT_ATOMS: atom_id res chain seq x y z
N THR A 1 13.40 2.10 -11.80
CA THR A 1 12.33 3.13 -11.78
C THR A 1 11.10 2.57 -12.47
N ASN A 2 9.89 2.79 -11.93
CA ASN A 2 8.65 2.31 -12.54
C ASN A 2 8.41 3.05 -13.87
N LYS A 3 8.54 2.33 -15.00
CA LYS A 3 8.43 2.90 -16.35
C LYS A 3 7.06 3.56 -16.58
N TYR A 4 5.98 2.89 -16.22
CA TYR A 4 4.62 3.42 -16.38
C TYR A 4 4.39 4.72 -15.60
N LEU A 5 4.88 4.79 -14.36
CA LEU A 5 4.75 6.00 -13.54
C LEU A 5 5.53 7.18 -14.16
N LEU A 6 6.68 6.90 -14.75
CA LEU A 6 7.47 7.91 -15.48
C LEU A 6 6.74 8.37 -16.75
N ASP A 7 6.18 7.44 -17.51
CA ASP A 7 5.42 7.75 -18.74
C ASP A 7 4.22 8.66 -18.43
N LEU A 8 3.49 8.40 -17.35
CA LEU A 8 2.38 9.24 -16.88
C LEU A 8 2.83 10.66 -16.52
N ARG A 9 4.00 10.81 -15.87
CA ARG A 9 4.59 12.12 -15.56
C ARG A 9 4.99 12.85 -16.85
N LEU A 10 5.66 12.16 -17.78
CA LEU A 10 6.11 12.73 -19.05
C LEU A 10 4.92 13.18 -19.91
N ALA A 11 3.83 12.42 -19.91
CA ALA A 11 2.57 12.77 -20.55
C ALA A 11 1.80 13.90 -19.83
N LYS A 12 2.28 14.37 -18.67
CA LYS A 12 1.64 15.40 -17.81
C LYS A 12 0.26 14.98 -17.27
N TRP A 13 0.01 13.68 -17.12
CA TRP A 13 -1.22 13.17 -16.49
C TRP A 13 -1.15 13.24 -14.97
N ILE A 14 0.06 13.26 -14.42
CA ILE A 14 0.35 13.49 -13.01
C ILE A 14 1.40 14.59 -12.86
N THR A 15 1.31 15.32 -11.75
CA THR A 15 2.26 16.36 -11.36
C THR A 15 3.58 15.76 -10.89
N GLN A 16 4.63 16.60 -10.83
CA GLN A 16 5.91 16.24 -10.22
C GLN A 16 5.76 15.71 -8.79
N LYS A 17 4.96 16.42 -7.98
CA LYS A 17 4.70 16.06 -6.58
C LYS A 17 4.03 14.69 -6.47
N GLN A 18 3.03 14.42 -7.30
CA GLN A 18 2.36 13.10 -7.33
C GLN A 18 3.32 12.00 -7.77
N TYR A 19 4.17 12.26 -8.76
CA TYR A 19 5.21 11.30 -9.19
C TYR A 19 6.17 10.93 -8.04
N GLU A 20 6.65 11.92 -7.29
CA GLU A 20 7.52 11.70 -6.13
C GLU A 20 6.82 10.94 -5.01
N GLN A 21 5.56 11.28 -4.73
CA GLN A 21 4.74 10.60 -3.73
C GLN A 21 4.51 9.13 -4.09
N LEU A 22 4.15 8.85 -5.35
CA LEU A 22 3.85 7.51 -5.86
C LEU A 22 5.10 6.66 -6.15
N SER A 23 6.28 7.28 -6.22
CA SER A 23 7.53 6.56 -6.47
C SER A 23 7.85 5.59 -5.33
N ILE A 24 8.12 4.34 -5.69
CA ILE A 24 8.51 3.29 -4.75
C ILE A 24 10.03 3.33 -4.54
N LYS A 25 10.45 3.34 -3.28
CA LYS A 25 11.84 3.12 -2.90
C LYS A 25 11.97 1.66 -2.45
N PRO A 26 12.80 0.83 -3.11
CA PRO A 26 12.92 -0.60 -2.81
C PRO A 26 13.22 -0.89 -1.34
N ASN A 27 14.00 -0.02 -0.68
CA ASN A 27 14.41 -0.20 0.72
C ASN A 27 13.31 0.16 1.74
N GLU A 28 12.17 0.69 1.29
CA GLU A 28 11.06 1.13 2.15
C GLU A 28 9.82 0.25 2.02
N VAL A 29 9.83 -0.76 1.13
CA VAL A 29 8.65 -1.60 0.83
C VAL A 29 8.90 -3.07 1.12
N GLU A 30 7.82 -3.77 1.44
CA GLU A 30 7.81 -5.21 1.70
C GLU A 30 6.59 -5.85 1.02
N LEU A 31 6.75 -7.07 0.50
CA LEU A 31 5.61 -7.85 0.03
C LEU A 31 4.75 -8.28 1.21
N ALA A 32 3.45 -8.44 0.97
CA ALA A 32 2.57 -8.99 1.99
C ALA A 32 3.03 -10.39 2.38
N HIS A 33 3.08 -10.67 3.69
CA HIS A 33 3.47 -11.97 4.20
C HIS A 33 2.45 -12.51 5.20
N LEU A 34 2.27 -13.83 5.15
CA LEU A 34 1.43 -14.57 6.09
C LEU A 34 2.24 -14.94 7.32
N TYR A 35 1.72 -14.64 8.50
CA TYR A 35 2.28 -15.12 9.76
C TYR A 35 1.17 -15.54 10.72
N TYR A 36 1.54 -16.27 11.76
CA TYR A 36 0.59 -16.82 12.72
C TYR A 36 0.85 -16.24 14.11
N LEU A 37 -0.19 -15.70 14.73
CA LEU A 37 -0.13 -15.24 16.11
C LEU A 37 -0.65 -16.35 17.05
N PRO A 38 0.11 -16.75 18.08
CA PRO A 38 -0.36 -17.70 19.07
C PRO A 38 -1.61 -17.25 19.82
N LYS A 39 -2.57 -18.17 19.98
CA LYS A 39 -3.81 -18.02 20.73
C LYS A 39 -3.80 -19.00 21.91
N ALA A 40 -2.89 -18.78 22.86
CA ALA A 40 -2.65 -19.66 24.01
C ALA A 40 -3.90 -19.99 24.86
N HIS A 41 -4.97 -19.19 24.77
CA HIS A 41 -6.21 -19.37 25.51
C HIS A 41 -7.28 -20.21 24.79
N LYS A 42 -7.04 -20.70 23.56
CA LYS A 42 -8.02 -21.53 22.82
C LYS A 42 -7.47 -22.93 22.57
N LEU A 43 -8.03 -23.93 23.27
CA LEU A 43 -7.76 -25.35 23.02
C LEU A 43 -8.20 -25.73 21.59
N GLY A 44 -7.36 -26.47 20.87
CA GLY A 44 -7.64 -26.94 19.51
C GLY A 44 -7.55 -25.89 18.40
N THR A 45 -7.29 -24.61 18.71
CA THR A 45 -7.08 -23.56 17.70
C THR A 45 -5.92 -22.63 18.09
N PRO A 46 -4.68 -23.14 18.06
CA PRO A 46 -3.56 -22.48 18.73
C PRO A 46 -3.05 -21.24 17.98
N LEU A 47 -3.46 -20.99 16.74
CA LEU A 47 -2.90 -19.94 15.89
C LEU A 47 -3.98 -19.08 15.24
N ARG A 48 -3.73 -17.78 15.11
CA ARG A 48 -4.50 -16.85 14.29
C ARG A 48 -3.68 -16.49 13.04
N PRO A 49 -4.11 -16.88 11.83
CA PRO A 49 -3.46 -16.42 10.61
C PRO A 49 -3.65 -14.91 10.43
N ILE A 50 -2.59 -14.20 10.07
CA ILE A 50 -2.58 -12.76 9.78
C ILE A 50 -1.80 -12.54 8.50
N ILE A 51 -2.34 -11.72 7.60
CA ILE A 51 -1.60 -11.20 6.44
C ILE A 51 -1.11 -9.80 6.82
N SER A 52 0.20 -9.61 6.91
CA SER A 52 0.80 -8.29 7.10
C SER A 52 0.78 -7.53 5.78
N GLY A 53 0.07 -6.40 5.72
CA GLY A 53 0.15 -5.42 4.63
C GLY A 53 1.05 -4.23 4.96
N LEU A 54 1.86 -4.33 6.03
CA LEU A 54 2.72 -3.23 6.45
C LEU A 54 3.78 -2.95 5.36
N LYS A 55 3.99 -1.67 5.01
CA LYS A 55 4.90 -1.24 3.94
C LYS A 55 4.62 -1.85 2.55
N HIS A 56 3.40 -2.32 2.30
CA HIS A 56 3.03 -2.86 1.00
C HIS A 56 3.24 -1.82 -0.12
N PRO A 57 3.79 -2.20 -1.29
CA PRO A 57 4.09 -1.26 -2.38
C PRO A 57 2.85 -0.51 -2.90
N THR A 58 1.64 -1.05 -2.69
CA THR A 58 0.39 -0.41 -3.12
C THR A 58 -0.13 0.65 -2.15
N ASN A 59 0.39 0.76 -0.93
CA ASN A 59 -0.15 1.66 0.09
C ASN A 59 -0.19 3.13 -0.38
N LYS A 60 0.82 3.56 -1.14
CA LYS A 60 0.91 4.92 -1.68
C LYS A 60 -0.18 5.20 -2.72
N ILE A 61 -0.44 4.26 -3.63
CA ILE A 61 -1.48 4.44 -4.64
C ILE A 61 -2.89 4.30 -4.04
N SER A 62 -3.08 3.40 -3.07
CA SER A 62 -4.34 3.29 -2.32
C SER A 62 -4.65 4.59 -1.57
N LYS A 63 -3.67 5.17 -0.87
CA LYS A 63 -3.83 6.48 -0.22
C LYS A 63 -4.14 7.59 -1.21
N PHE A 64 -3.43 7.63 -2.34
CA PHE A 64 -3.67 8.63 -3.38
C PHE A 64 -5.11 8.57 -3.91
N LEU A 65 -5.63 7.37 -4.18
CA LEU A 65 -7.01 7.17 -4.58
C LEU A 65 -7.99 7.57 -3.48
N ASP A 66 -7.71 7.18 -2.23
CA ASP A 66 -8.52 7.54 -1.07
C ASP A 66 -8.63 9.07 -0.90
N ASP A 67 -7.52 9.80 -1.00
CA ASP A 67 -7.51 11.27 -0.90
C ASP A 67 -8.30 11.95 -2.04
N LEU A 68 -8.41 11.33 -3.22
CA LEU A 68 -9.26 11.82 -4.32
C LEU A 68 -10.75 11.53 -4.09
N LEU A 69 -11.05 10.38 -3.49
CA LEU A 69 -12.41 9.91 -3.27
C LEU A 69 -13.05 10.49 -2.02
N ARG A 70 -12.26 10.75 -0.96
CA ARG A 70 -12.74 11.28 0.34
C ARG A 70 -13.70 12.46 0.22
N PRO A 71 -13.43 13.51 -0.59
CA PRO A 71 -14.38 14.62 -0.73
C PRO A 71 -15.77 14.23 -1.26
N LEU A 72 -15.91 13.05 -1.88
CA LEU A 72 -17.19 12.51 -2.35
C LEU A 72 -17.99 11.79 -1.25
N PHE A 73 -17.31 11.37 -0.18
CA PHE A 73 -17.88 10.54 0.89
C PHE A 73 -17.83 11.19 2.27
N ASP A 74 -17.09 12.28 2.45
CA ASP A 74 -16.99 13.06 3.70
C ASP A 74 -18.21 14.01 3.90
N GLN A 75 -19.43 13.56 3.54
CA GLN A 75 -20.69 14.20 3.94
C GLN A 75 -21.12 13.76 5.34
#